data_AF-H3GWY4-F1
#
_entry.id   AF-H3GWY4-F1
#
_cell.length_a   1.000
_cell.length_b   1.000
_cell.length_c   1.000
_cell.angle_alpha   90.00
_cell.angle_beta   90.00
_cell.angle_gamma   90.00
#
_symmetry.space_group_name_H-M   'P 1'
#
loop_
_entity.id
_entity.type
_entity.pdbx_description
1 polymer ?
#
loop_
_entity_poly.entity_id
_entity_poly.type
_entity_poly.pdbx_seq_one_letter_code
_entity_poly.pdbx_strand_id
1 'polypeptide(L)'
;MAENAARAIANNAAVQGAVQQVVADSLQRRAHNTRRSYEPKQKEWLGWCTTRAFIDGSIVTEGKLLLFLKEVRERAKRKREKFDDRGKGTVQDTYSIDQLKNVAEYFMAQKSGRGLRDRVDLLFGHAQMARGETTRNLQLPDLFSMELPNEGPTTCVAALAVMDQGKMNQFGRIEYGGCIRHRDVMERSSWYNIQLIDGKIKDREISYSVG
;
A
#
# COMPACT_ATOMS: atom_id res chain seq x y z
N MET A 1 -48.40 -1.55 31.66
CA MET A 1 -47.48 -0.39 31.46
C MET A 1 -46.10 -0.68 32.07
N ALA A 2 -45.98 -0.98 33.37
CA ALA A 2 -44.70 -1.23 34.04
C ALA A 2 -43.92 -2.47 33.52
N GLU A 3 -44.60 -3.56 33.19
CA GLU A 3 -43.98 -4.81 32.71
C GLU A 3 -43.33 -4.66 31.31
N ASN A 4 -43.96 -3.88 30.42
CA ASN A 4 -43.39 -3.57 29.11
C ASN A 4 -42.16 -2.66 29.22
N ALA A 5 -42.15 -1.73 30.18
CA ALA A 5 -40.99 -0.89 30.46
C ALA A 5 -39.82 -1.72 31.01
N ALA A 6 -40.08 -2.65 31.93
CA ALA A 6 -39.06 -3.54 32.48
C ALA A 6 -38.45 -4.46 31.39
N ARG A 7 -39.28 -5.04 30.51
CA ARG A 7 -38.78 -5.81 29.34
C ARG A 7 -37.97 -4.95 28.38
N ALA A 8 -38.39 -3.71 28.11
CA ALA A 8 -37.64 -2.79 27.26
C ALA A 8 -36.26 -2.45 27.84
N ILE A 9 -36.19 -2.21 29.16
CA ILE A 9 -34.92 -1.96 29.87
C ILE A 9 -34.00 -3.18 29.80
N ALA A 10 -34.54 -4.39 30.06
CA ALA A 10 -33.77 -5.63 29.97
C ALA A 10 -33.23 -5.89 28.56
N ASN A 11 -34.05 -5.66 27.53
CA ASN A 11 -33.64 -5.79 26.13
C ASN A 11 -32.55 -4.78 25.76
N ASN A 12 -32.69 -3.52 26.19
CA ASN A 12 -31.66 -2.50 25.94
C ASN A 12 -30.35 -2.84 26.64
N ALA A 13 -30.39 -3.35 27.88
CA ALA A 13 -29.21 -3.81 28.59
C ALA A 13 -28.53 -4.98 27.87
N ALA A 14 -29.31 -5.96 27.39
CA ALA A 14 -28.78 -7.09 26.62
C ALA A 14 -28.13 -6.64 25.30
N VAL A 15 -28.75 -5.70 24.57
CA VAL A 15 -28.18 -5.12 23.34
C VAL A 15 -26.87 -4.40 23.63
N GLN A 16 -26.82 -3.57 24.67
CA GLN A 16 -25.59 -2.87 25.05
C GLN A 16 -24.47 -3.83 25.47
N GLY A 17 -24.81 -4.89 26.22
CA GLY A 17 -23.87 -5.94 26.59
C GLY A 17 -23.27 -6.65 25.36
N ALA A 18 -24.12 -7.00 24.38
CA ALA A 18 -23.66 -7.62 23.14
C ALA A 18 -22.76 -6.68 22.32
N VAL A 19 -23.11 -5.40 22.22
CA VAL A 19 -22.27 -4.40 21.52
C VAL A 19 -20.90 -4.27 22.20
N GLN A 20 -20.85 -4.18 23.53
CA GLN A 20 -19.59 -4.08 24.28
C GLN A 20 -18.70 -5.30 24.08
N GLN A 21 -19.27 -6.51 24.11
CA GLN A 21 -18.53 -7.75 23.87
C GLN A 21 -17.95 -7.79 22.45
N VAL A 22 -18.75 -7.51 21.43
CA VAL A 22 -18.28 -7.49 20.03
C VAL A 22 -17.17 -6.47 19.82
N VAL A 23 -17.28 -5.28 20.42
CA VAL A 23 -16.24 -4.26 20.34
C VAL A 23 -14.96 -4.72 21.04
N ALA A 24 -15.05 -5.33 22.22
CA ALA A 24 -13.90 -5.85 22.95
C ALA A 24 -13.20 -6.96 22.16
N ASP A 25 -13.95 -7.91 21.61
CA ASP A 25 -13.42 -8.99 20.75
C ASP A 25 -12.76 -8.43 19.49
N SER A 26 -13.37 -7.42 18.86
CA SER A 26 -12.80 -6.75 17.68
C SER A 26 -11.47 -6.06 17.99
N LEU A 27 -11.35 -5.46 19.18
CA LEU A 27 -10.11 -4.84 19.64
C LEU A 27 -9.01 -5.89 19.89
N GLN A 28 -9.36 -7.02 20.50
CA GLN A 28 -8.42 -8.11 20.77
C GLN A 28 -7.94 -8.81 19.49
N ARG A 29 -8.84 -9.06 18.55
CA ARG A 29 -8.54 -9.74 17.28
C ARG A 29 -7.96 -8.81 16.22
N ARG A 30 -7.76 -7.53 16.52
CA ARG A 30 -7.26 -6.55 15.56
C ARG A 30 -5.83 -6.90 15.15
N ALA A 31 -5.60 -7.04 13.84
CA ALA A 31 -4.27 -7.27 13.30
C ALA A 31 -3.29 -6.17 13.76
N HIS A 32 -2.06 -6.59 14.08
CA HIS A 32 -0.98 -5.71 14.56
C HIS A 32 -0.80 -4.46 13.68
N ASN A 33 -0.80 -4.63 12.35
CA ASN A 33 -0.60 -3.53 11.41
C ASN A 33 -1.75 -2.51 11.44
N THR A 34 -2.99 -2.98 11.65
CA THR A 34 -4.16 -2.12 11.80
C THR A 34 -4.06 -1.32 13.10
N ARG A 35 -3.65 -1.96 14.20
CA ARG A 35 -3.40 -1.28 15.48
C ARG A 35 -2.32 -0.20 15.33
N ARG A 36 -1.18 -0.55 14.76
CA ARG A 36 -0.05 0.37 14.47
C ARG A 36 -0.47 1.57 13.61
N SER A 37 -1.43 1.39 12.70
CA SER A 37 -1.94 2.48 11.85
C SER A 37 -2.95 3.38 12.56
N TYR A 38 -3.80 2.81 13.43
CA TYR A 38 -4.93 3.51 14.03
C TYR A 38 -4.56 4.24 15.31
N GLU A 39 -3.73 3.63 16.18
CA GLU A 39 -3.37 4.19 17.49
C GLU A 39 -2.78 5.61 17.40
N PRO A 40 -1.86 5.94 16.47
CA PRO A 40 -1.33 7.30 16.36
C PRO A 40 -2.41 8.33 16.04
N LYS A 41 -3.37 7.98 15.17
CA LYS A 41 -4.48 8.86 14.77
C LYS A 41 -5.47 9.06 15.92
N GLN A 42 -5.71 8.00 16.70
CA GLN A 42 -6.56 8.07 17.89
C GLN A 42 -5.91 8.93 18.98
N LYS A 43 -4.60 8.77 19.24
CA LYS A 43 -3.85 9.62 20.16
C LYS A 43 -3.89 11.10 19.74
N GLU A 44 -3.76 11.35 18.45
CA GLU A 44 -3.87 12.70 17.90
C GLU A 44 -5.25 13.31 18.07
N TRP A 45 -6.32 12.55 17.82
CA TRP A 45 -7.69 12.98 18.12
C TRP A 45 -7.86 13.33 19.60
N LEU A 46 -7.40 12.44 20.50
CA LEU A 46 -7.47 12.66 21.94
C LEU A 46 -6.75 13.96 22.34
N GLY A 47 -5.51 14.14 21.88
CA GLY A 47 -4.74 15.35 22.16
C GLY A 47 -5.42 16.62 21.63
N TRP A 48 -5.96 16.56 20.40
CA TRP A 48 -6.70 17.70 19.81
C TRP A 48 -7.95 18.05 20.60
N CYS A 49 -8.72 17.06 21.08
CA CYS A 49 -9.86 17.28 21.97
C CYS A 49 -9.43 17.88 23.32
N THR A 50 -8.33 17.41 23.90
CA THR A 50 -7.78 17.96 25.15
C THR A 50 -7.36 19.42 24.99
N THR A 51 -6.65 19.77 23.91
CA THR A 51 -6.21 21.15 23.65
C THR A 51 -7.38 22.12 23.49
N ARG A 52 -8.52 21.66 22.93
CA ARG A 52 -9.72 22.49 22.75
C ARG A 52 -10.65 22.54 23.96
N ALA A 53 -10.40 21.70 24.98
CA ALA A 53 -11.20 21.63 26.20
C ALA A 53 -12.71 21.48 25.93
N PHE A 54 -13.09 20.61 25.00
CA PHE A 54 -14.51 20.33 24.77
C PHE A 54 -15.17 19.73 26.03
N ILE A 55 -16.40 20.15 26.33
CA ILE A 55 -17.15 19.75 27.54
C ILE A 55 -17.40 18.25 27.57
N ASP A 56 -17.75 17.67 26.43
CA ASP A 56 -17.96 16.24 26.20
C ASP A 56 -16.65 15.49 25.87
N GLY A 57 -15.50 16.13 26.10
CA GLY A 57 -14.18 15.53 25.98
C GLY A 57 -13.89 14.97 24.58
N SER A 58 -13.48 13.70 24.54
CA SER A 58 -13.09 12.99 23.31
C SER A 58 -14.24 12.30 22.57
N ILE A 59 -15.48 12.45 23.04
CA ILE A 59 -16.65 11.89 22.38
C ILE A 59 -16.68 12.37 20.93
N VAL A 60 -16.82 11.41 20.01
CA VAL A 60 -16.86 11.67 18.58
C VAL A 60 -18.26 12.15 18.23
N THR A 61 -18.37 13.42 17.85
CA THR A 61 -19.57 14.00 17.24
C THR A 61 -19.27 14.37 15.80
N GLU A 62 -20.30 14.44 14.97
CA GLU A 62 -20.16 14.82 13.56
C GLU A 62 -19.44 16.17 13.41
N GLY A 63 -19.87 17.18 14.18
CA GLY A 63 -19.27 18.52 14.14
C GLY A 63 -17.78 18.53 14.52
N LYS A 64 -17.40 17.81 15.59
CA LYS A 64 -15.98 17.68 15.97
C LYS A 64 -15.17 16.95 14.91
N LEU A 65 -15.74 15.89 14.33
CA LEU A 65 -15.06 15.11 13.30
C LEU A 65 -14.79 15.95 12.05
N LEU A 66 -15.78 16.72 11.59
CA LEU A 66 -15.64 17.62 10.45
C LEU A 66 -14.60 18.71 10.71
N LEU A 67 -14.63 19.33 11.91
CA LEU A 67 -13.67 20.36 12.29
C LEU A 67 -12.23 19.81 12.36
N PHE A 68 -12.04 18.66 13.00
CA PHE A 68 -10.76 17.98 13.07
C PHE A 68 -10.24 17.65 11.66
N LEU A 69 -11.07 17.03 10.81
CA LEU A 69 -10.67 16.69 9.45
C LEU A 69 -10.30 17.92 8.63
N LYS A 70 -11.01 19.04 8.76
CA LYS A 70 -10.66 20.30 8.08
C LYS A 70 -9.26 20.78 8.47
N GLU A 71 -8.91 20.71 9.74
CA GLU A 71 -7.61 21.18 10.25
C GLU A 71 -6.47 20.20 9.94
N VAL A 72 -6.78 18.91 9.93
CA VAL A 72 -5.84 17.81 9.69
C VAL A 72 -5.56 17.61 8.19
N ARG A 73 -6.56 17.78 7.32
CA ARG A 73 -6.44 17.58 5.87
C ARG A 73 -5.41 18.51 5.22
N GLU A 74 -5.22 19.69 5.80
CA GLU A 74 -4.21 20.65 5.35
C GLU A 74 -2.76 20.21 5.65
N ARG A 75 -2.49 19.03 6.23
CA ARG A 75 -1.10 18.56 6.45
C ARG A 75 -0.31 18.42 5.15
N ALA A 76 -0.92 17.82 4.12
CA ALA A 76 -0.27 17.64 2.84
C ALA A 76 0.00 19.00 2.17
N LYS A 77 -0.94 19.94 2.28
CA LYS A 77 -0.78 21.31 1.80
C LYS A 77 0.30 22.07 2.60
N ARG A 78 0.29 22.01 3.93
CA ARG A 78 1.30 22.60 4.81
C ARG A 78 2.70 22.07 4.54
N LYS A 79 2.88 20.76 4.32
CA LYS A 79 4.16 20.19 3.89
C LYS A 79 4.61 20.75 2.53
N ARG A 80 3.66 20.97 1.61
CA ARG A 80 3.95 21.59 0.31
C ARG A 80 4.37 23.05 0.45
N GLU A 81 3.66 23.82 1.27
CA GLU A 81 3.93 25.24 1.56
C GLU A 81 5.26 25.44 2.31
N LYS A 82 5.64 24.51 3.18
CA LYS A 82 6.92 24.52 3.90
C LYS A 82 8.11 24.06 3.07
N PHE A 83 7.89 23.64 1.82
CA PHE A 83 8.91 23.04 0.96
C PHE A 83 9.64 21.86 1.63
N ASP A 84 8.94 21.11 2.51
CA ASP A 84 9.50 19.90 3.11
C ASP A 84 9.89 18.92 2.00
N ASP A 85 11.09 18.35 2.09
CA ASP A 85 11.55 17.33 1.16
C ASP A 85 10.60 16.13 1.19
N ARG A 86 10.03 15.82 0.01
CA ARG A 86 9.04 14.76 -0.19
C ARG A 86 9.70 13.42 -0.53
N GLY A 87 10.98 13.42 -0.87
CA GLY A 87 11.79 12.22 -1.08
C GLY A 87 12.15 11.52 0.24
N LYS A 88 12.22 12.28 1.34
CA LYS A 88 12.52 11.76 2.67
C LYS A 88 11.50 10.72 3.14
N GLY A 89 11.98 9.55 3.51
CA GLY A 89 11.23 8.37 3.94
C GLY A 89 10.52 7.63 2.81
N THR A 90 10.91 7.87 1.54
CA THR A 90 10.33 7.20 0.37
C THR A 90 11.30 6.19 -0.25
N VAL A 91 11.06 5.78 -1.49
CA VAL A 91 11.92 4.84 -2.24
C VAL A 91 13.39 5.27 -2.27
N GLN A 92 13.66 6.57 -2.25
CA GLN A 92 15.03 7.10 -2.27
C GLN A 92 15.82 6.78 -0.98
N ASP A 93 15.12 6.52 0.13
CA ASP A 93 15.70 6.16 1.43
C ASP A 93 15.75 4.63 1.65
N THR A 94 15.61 3.84 0.58
CA THR A 94 15.73 2.38 0.63
C THR A 94 17.22 1.99 0.56
N TYR A 95 17.58 0.88 -0.07
CA TYR A 95 18.98 0.54 -0.31
C TYR A 95 19.59 1.45 -1.38
N SER A 96 20.88 1.75 -1.21
CA SER A 96 21.68 2.28 -2.32
C SER A 96 21.79 1.23 -3.43
N ILE A 97 22.13 1.68 -4.63
CA ILE A 97 22.29 0.75 -5.75
C ILE A 97 23.37 -0.30 -5.44
N ASP A 98 24.46 0.09 -4.77
CA ASP A 98 25.54 -0.83 -4.44
C ASP A 98 25.15 -1.81 -3.33
N GLN A 99 24.31 -1.39 -2.39
CA GLN A 99 23.71 -2.30 -1.40
C GLN A 99 22.81 -3.34 -2.10
N LEU A 100 22.01 -2.93 -3.09
CA LEU A 100 21.19 -3.86 -3.88
C LEU A 100 22.07 -4.87 -4.63
N LYS A 101 23.17 -4.42 -5.25
CA LYS A 101 24.13 -5.30 -5.92
C LYS A 101 24.67 -6.36 -4.98
N ASN A 102 25.20 -5.94 -3.83
CA ASN A 102 25.84 -6.83 -2.88
C ASN A 102 24.88 -7.95 -2.41
N VAL A 103 23.61 -7.62 -2.17
CA VAL A 103 22.59 -8.61 -1.78
C VAL A 103 22.24 -9.54 -2.94
N ALA A 104 22.10 -8.99 -4.16
CA ALA A 104 21.82 -9.80 -5.34
C ALA A 104 22.97 -10.78 -5.67
N GLU A 105 24.21 -10.34 -5.51
CA GLU A 105 25.41 -11.17 -5.68
C GLU A 105 25.52 -12.24 -4.60
N TYR A 106 25.21 -11.88 -3.34
CA TYR A 106 25.16 -12.84 -2.24
C TYR A 106 24.23 -14.02 -2.55
N PHE A 107 23.01 -13.74 -3.02
CA PHE A 107 22.06 -14.80 -3.40
C PHE A 107 22.52 -15.62 -4.60
N MET A 108 23.16 -14.98 -5.59
CA MET A 108 23.71 -15.68 -6.75
C MET A 108 24.86 -16.61 -6.38
N ALA A 109 25.72 -16.19 -5.44
CA ALA A 109 26.87 -16.95 -4.96
C ALA A 109 26.48 -18.25 -4.24
N GLN A 110 25.25 -18.34 -3.71
CA GLN A 110 24.74 -19.56 -3.07
C GLN A 110 24.54 -20.73 -4.05
N LYS A 111 24.44 -20.45 -5.36
CA LYS A 111 24.26 -21.47 -6.42
C LYS A 111 23.16 -22.49 -6.12
N SER A 112 22.07 -22.03 -5.50
CA SER A 112 20.95 -22.86 -5.08
C SER A 112 19.65 -22.34 -5.70
N GLY A 113 18.65 -23.21 -5.85
CA GLY A 113 17.33 -22.80 -6.32
C GLY A 113 16.67 -21.77 -5.38
N ARG A 114 16.95 -21.84 -4.08
CA ARG A 114 16.48 -20.84 -3.10
C ARG A 114 17.16 -19.49 -3.33
N GLY A 115 18.48 -19.47 -3.51
CA GLY A 115 19.21 -18.24 -3.82
C GLY A 115 18.71 -17.58 -5.11
N LEU A 116 18.45 -18.36 -6.16
CA LEU A 116 17.86 -17.84 -7.40
C LEU A 116 16.47 -17.23 -7.16
N ARG A 117 15.61 -17.92 -6.40
CA ARG A 117 14.28 -17.41 -6.05
C ARG A 117 14.36 -16.09 -5.29
N ASP A 118 15.17 -16.04 -4.24
CA ASP A 118 15.28 -14.86 -3.37
C ASP A 118 15.89 -13.67 -4.12
N ARG A 119 16.83 -13.94 -5.04
CA ARG A 119 17.36 -12.93 -5.97
C ARG A 119 16.26 -12.41 -6.90
N VAL A 120 15.45 -13.29 -7.49
CA VAL A 120 14.34 -12.88 -8.35
C VAL A 120 13.33 -12.04 -7.57
N ASP A 121 12.89 -12.47 -6.39
CA ASP A 121 11.92 -11.71 -5.57
C ASP A 121 12.46 -10.31 -5.20
N LEU A 122 13.73 -10.21 -4.80
CA LEU A 122 14.37 -8.92 -4.51
C LEU A 122 14.39 -7.99 -5.73
N LEU A 123 14.89 -8.48 -6.87
CA LEU A 123 15.09 -7.64 -8.06
C LEU A 123 13.77 -7.29 -8.74
N PHE A 124 12.86 -8.26 -8.81
CA PHE A 124 11.54 -8.10 -9.41
C PHE A 124 10.64 -7.19 -8.56
N GLY A 125 10.66 -7.38 -7.24
CA GLY A 125 9.98 -6.50 -6.30
C GLY A 125 10.49 -5.06 -6.37
N HIS A 126 11.82 -4.88 -6.47
CA HIS A 126 12.42 -3.55 -6.66
C HIS A 126 11.96 -2.90 -7.97
N ALA A 127 12.06 -3.65 -9.07
CA ALA A 127 11.73 -3.20 -10.42
C ALA A 127 10.29 -2.68 -10.53
N GLN A 128 9.35 -3.50 -10.06
CA GLN A 128 7.94 -3.20 -10.15
C GLN A 128 7.46 -2.26 -9.04
N MET A 129 8.32 -1.95 -8.07
CA MET A 129 7.91 -1.29 -6.82
C MET A 129 6.77 -2.07 -6.14
N ALA A 130 6.79 -3.38 -6.29
CA ALA A 130 5.71 -4.26 -5.84
C ALA A 130 5.81 -4.47 -4.33
N ARG A 131 4.64 -4.63 -3.70
CA ARG A 131 4.58 -5.05 -2.30
C ARG A 131 4.89 -6.55 -2.24
N GLY A 132 5.53 -7.00 -1.16
CA GLY A 132 5.80 -8.43 -0.97
C GLY A 132 4.53 -9.30 -0.92
N GLU A 133 3.36 -8.73 -0.62
CA GLU A 133 2.08 -9.44 -0.76
C GLU A 133 1.73 -9.70 -2.23
N THR A 134 1.95 -8.70 -3.09
CA THR A 134 1.75 -8.83 -4.54
C THR A 134 2.72 -9.86 -5.12
N THR A 135 4.03 -9.75 -4.83
CA THR A 135 5.02 -10.67 -5.42
C THR A 135 4.82 -12.13 -4.99
N ARG A 136 4.36 -12.37 -3.75
CA ARG A 136 4.06 -13.73 -3.26
C ARG A 136 2.82 -14.37 -3.88
N ASN A 137 1.85 -13.56 -4.29
CA ASN A 137 0.60 -14.06 -4.86
C ASN A 137 0.69 -14.27 -6.38
N LEU A 138 1.72 -13.72 -7.03
CA LEU A 138 1.94 -13.91 -8.46
C LEU A 138 2.17 -15.39 -8.79
N GLN A 139 1.47 -15.84 -9.82
CA GLN A 139 1.64 -17.15 -10.42
C GLN A 139 2.38 -17.01 -11.75
N LEU A 140 2.95 -18.12 -12.24
CA LEU A 140 3.60 -18.12 -13.56
C LEU A 140 2.68 -17.68 -14.71
N PRO A 141 1.37 -18.02 -14.73
CA PRO A 141 0.44 -17.51 -15.75
C PRO A 141 0.22 -15.99 -15.72
N ASP A 142 0.52 -15.33 -14.61
CA ASP A 142 0.40 -13.87 -14.49
C ASP A 142 1.60 -13.15 -15.11
N LEU A 143 2.66 -13.88 -15.47
CA LEU A 143 3.90 -13.37 -16.02
C LEU A 143 3.97 -13.61 -17.53
N PHE A 144 4.23 -12.54 -18.28
CA PHE A 144 4.40 -12.62 -19.72
C PHE A 144 5.40 -11.57 -20.21
N SER A 145 5.96 -11.79 -21.40
CA SER A 145 6.90 -10.87 -22.03
C SER A 145 6.25 -10.15 -23.19
N MET A 146 6.60 -8.88 -23.37
CA MET A 146 6.15 -8.07 -24.50
C MET A 146 7.32 -7.29 -25.08
N GLU A 147 7.42 -7.28 -26.41
CA GLU A 147 8.37 -6.40 -27.10
C GLU A 147 7.87 -4.95 -27.05
N LEU A 148 8.76 -4.04 -26.72
CA LEU A 148 8.50 -2.60 -26.73
C LEU A 148 9.09 -2.01 -28.02
N PRO A 149 8.28 -1.79 -29.07
CA PRO A 149 8.77 -1.21 -30.31
C PRO A 149 9.24 0.23 -30.05
N ASN A 150 10.35 0.61 -30.68
CA ASN A 150 10.98 1.94 -30.59
C ASN A 150 11.63 2.30 -29.24
N GLU A 151 11.69 1.37 -28.27
CA GLU A 151 12.43 1.55 -27.02
C GLU A 151 13.91 1.18 -27.20
N GLY A 152 14.66 2.05 -27.89
CA GLY A 152 16.10 1.97 -28.03
C GLY A 152 16.63 1.33 -29.33
N PRO A 153 17.96 1.27 -29.51
CA PRO A 153 18.61 0.83 -30.76
C PRO A 153 18.63 -0.69 -30.97
N THR A 154 18.11 -1.47 -30.03
CA THR A 154 18.09 -2.93 -30.00
C THR A 154 16.74 -3.41 -29.48
N THR A 155 16.32 -4.62 -29.84
CA THR A 155 15.05 -5.21 -29.39
C THR A 155 14.93 -5.13 -27.86
N CYS A 156 13.90 -4.41 -27.40
CA CYS A 156 13.60 -4.23 -26.00
C CYS A 156 12.44 -5.15 -25.61
N VAL A 157 12.69 -6.05 -24.66
CA VAL A 157 11.68 -6.97 -24.13
C VAL A 157 11.40 -6.61 -22.68
N ALA A 158 10.15 -6.27 -22.39
CA ALA A 158 9.66 -6.09 -21.03
C ALA A 158 9.11 -7.40 -20.48
N ALA A 159 9.43 -7.68 -19.21
CA ALA A 159 8.69 -8.64 -18.41
C ALA A 159 7.54 -7.91 -17.72
N LEU A 160 6.34 -8.48 -17.81
CA LEU A 160 5.10 -7.93 -17.28
C LEU A 160 4.51 -8.91 -16.27
N ALA A 161 3.92 -8.36 -15.20
CA ALA A 161 3.05 -9.09 -14.28
C ALA A 161 1.65 -8.48 -14.30
N VAL A 162 0.64 -9.34 -14.39
CA VAL A 162 -0.75 -8.97 -14.08
C VAL A 162 -0.90 -8.82 -12.58
N MET A 163 -1.47 -7.70 -12.14
CA MET A 163 -1.80 -7.42 -10.75
C MET A 163 -3.29 -7.08 -10.69
N ASP A 164 -4.10 -8.00 -10.20
CA ASP A 164 -5.55 -7.80 -10.02
C ASP A 164 -5.96 -7.77 -8.53
N GLN A 165 -5.03 -8.12 -7.64
CA GLN A 165 -5.25 -8.13 -6.19
C GLN A 165 -4.65 -6.88 -5.53
N GLY A 166 -5.52 -6.11 -4.86
CA GLY A 166 -5.09 -4.97 -4.06
C GLY A 166 -6.15 -4.52 -3.09
N LYS A 167 -5.74 -3.95 -1.95
CA LYS A 167 -6.68 -3.46 -0.91
C LYS A 167 -7.73 -2.48 -1.44
N MET A 168 -7.40 -1.70 -2.47
CA MET A 168 -8.30 -0.75 -3.12
C MET A 168 -8.94 -1.30 -4.40
N ASN A 169 -8.56 -2.49 -4.83
CA ASN A 169 -8.99 -3.09 -6.07
C ASN A 169 -10.08 -4.15 -5.81
N GLN A 170 -11.17 -3.73 -5.16
CA GLN A 170 -12.27 -4.63 -4.77
C GLN A 170 -12.92 -5.35 -5.98
N PHE A 171 -12.81 -4.76 -7.17
CA PHE A 171 -13.43 -5.26 -8.40
C PHE A 171 -12.46 -6.00 -9.33
N GLY A 172 -11.21 -6.25 -8.91
CA GLY A 172 -10.24 -7.01 -9.71
C GLY A 172 -9.86 -6.34 -11.03
N ARG A 173 -9.74 -5.00 -11.05
CA ARG A 173 -9.23 -4.27 -12.21
C ARG A 173 -7.82 -4.77 -12.54
N ILE A 174 -7.56 -5.02 -13.80
CA ILE A 174 -6.23 -5.46 -14.23
C ILE A 174 -5.27 -4.26 -14.21
N GLU A 175 -4.23 -4.36 -13.39
CA GLU A 175 -3.07 -3.47 -13.41
C GLU A 175 -1.86 -4.26 -13.93
N TYR A 176 -0.88 -3.57 -14.50
CA TYR A 176 0.35 -4.20 -15.00
C TYR A 176 1.58 -3.64 -14.29
N GLY A 177 2.42 -4.54 -13.80
CA GLY A 177 3.76 -4.23 -13.33
C GLY A 177 4.75 -4.58 -14.43
N GLY A 178 5.40 -3.59 -15.01
CA GLY A 178 6.37 -3.80 -16.08
C GLY A 178 7.79 -3.57 -15.62
N CYS A 179 8.72 -4.33 -16.20
CA CYS A 179 10.13 -4.13 -16.01
C CYS A 179 10.89 -4.48 -17.31
N ILE A 180 11.84 -3.63 -17.74
CA ILE A 180 12.86 -3.92 -18.79
C ILE A 180 14.24 -4.33 -18.25
N ARG A 181 14.89 -5.32 -18.88
CA ARG A 181 16.23 -5.79 -18.54
C ARG A 181 17.28 -4.67 -18.65
N HIS A 182 18.16 -4.57 -17.66
CA HIS A 182 19.26 -3.61 -17.68
C HIS A 182 20.40 -4.02 -18.63
N ARG A 183 21.18 -3.04 -19.11
CA ARG A 183 22.36 -3.26 -19.97
C ARG A 183 23.40 -4.12 -19.27
N ASP A 184 23.66 -3.84 -18.00
CA ASP A 184 24.53 -4.65 -17.18
C ASP A 184 23.73 -5.73 -16.45
N VAL A 185 23.94 -6.98 -16.88
CA VAL A 185 23.23 -8.16 -16.39
C VAL A 185 23.60 -8.50 -14.95
N MET A 186 24.79 -8.07 -14.53
CA MET A 186 25.38 -8.39 -13.23
C MET A 186 25.23 -7.21 -12.27
N GLU A 187 25.41 -5.99 -12.75
CA GLU A 187 25.61 -4.85 -11.86
C GLU A 187 24.38 -4.04 -11.51
N ARG A 188 23.25 -4.02 -12.22
CA ARG A 188 22.19 -3.08 -11.82
C ARG A 188 20.81 -3.50 -12.26
N SER A 189 19.92 -3.64 -11.30
CA SER A 189 18.50 -3.87 -11.51
C SER A 189 17.77 -2.53 -11.55
N SER A 190 18.19 -1.62 -12.41
CA SER A 190 17.35 -0.46 -12.74
C SER A 190 16.47 -0.86 -13.90
N TRP A 191 15.49 -1.68 -13.56
CA TRP A 191 14.34 -1.84 -14.39
C TRP A 191 13.59 -0.50 -14.35
N TYR A 192 13.32 0.11 -15.50
CA TYR A 192 12.41 1.25 -15.53
C TYR A 192 11.02 0.75 -15.14
N ASN A 193 10.43 1.40 -14.13
CA ASN A 193 9.05 1.13 -13.78
C ASN A 193 8.16 1.73 -14.87
N ILE A 194 7.49 0.89 -15.63
CA ILE A 194 6.37 1.32 -16.46
C ILE A 194 5.12 0.98 -15.66
N GLN A 195 4.59 1.94 -14.90
CA GLN A 195 3.23 1.84 -14.41
C GLN A 195 2.31 2.13 -15.59
N LEU A 196 1.75 1.07 -16.19
CA LEU A 196 0.66 1.21 -17.15
C LEU A 196 -0.64 1.42 -16.37
N ILE A 197 -0.90 2.68 -15.98
CA ILE A 197 -2.19 3.06 -15.41
C ILE A 197 -3.12 3.34 -16.59
N ASP A 198 -4.15 2.50 -16.73
CA ASP A 198 -5.20 2.54 -17.78
C ASP A 198 -4.77 2.18 -19.21
N GLY A 199 -4.52 0.88 -19.44
CA GLY A 199 -4.63 0.30 -20.78
C GLY A 199 -6.08 -0.05 -21.10
N LYS A 200 -6.86 0.87 -21.69
CA LYS A 200 -8.09 0.46 -22.39
C LYS A 200 -7.67 -0.34 -23.61
N ILE A 201 -7.96 -1.63 -23.61
CA ILE A 201 -7.87 -2.47 -24.81
C ILE A 201 -8.96 -1.98 -25.78
N LYS A 202 -8.62 -1.01 -26.62
CA LYS A 202 -9.27 -0.80 -27.90
C LYS A 202 -8.17 -0.91 -28.95
N ASP A 203 -8.24 -1.99 -29.70
CA ASP A 203 -7.46 -2.22 -30.93
C ASP A 203 -5.94 -2.10 -30.78
N ARG A 204 -5.30 -3.04 -30.07
CA ARG A 204 -3.85 -3.38 -30.17
C ARG A 204 -2.83 -2.21 -30.16
N GLU A 205 -3.21 -1.01 -29.72
CA GLU A 205 -2.28 0.08 -29.46
C GLU A 205 -2.25 0.39 -27.96
N ILE A 206 -1.07 0.19 -27.37
CA ILE A 206 -0.79 0.60 -26.00
C ILE A 206 -0.33 2.05 -26.06
N SER A 207 -1.19 2.99 -25.66
CA SER A 207 -0.83 4.40 -25.54
C SER A 207 -0.18 4.67 -24.18
N TYR A 208 1.04 5.21 -24.18
CA TYR A 208 1.71 5.69 -22.97
C TYR A 208 1.17 7.07 -22.58
N SER A 209 0.81 7.27 -21.31
CA SER A 209 0.62 8.62 -20.77
C SER A 209 2.00 9.22 -20.50
N VAL A 210 2.44 10.12 -21.37
CA VAL A 210 3.64 10.94 -21.12
C VAL A 210 3.28 11.98 -20.06
N GLY A 211 3.94 11.91 -18.91
CA GLY A 211 3.92 12.93 -17.86
C GLY A 211 5.26 13.62 -17.77
#